data_AF-A0AA42MA44-F1
#
_entry.id   AF-A0AA42MA44-F1
#
_cell.length_a   1.000
_cell.length_b   1.000
_cell.length_c   1.000
_cell.angle_alpha   90.00
_cell.angle_beta   90.00
_cell.angle_gamma   90.00
#
_symmetry.space_group_name_H-M   'P 1'
#
loop_
_entity.id
_entity.type
_entity.pdbx_description
1 polymer ?
#
loop_
_entity_poly.entity_id
_entity_poly.type
_entity_poly.pdbx_seq_one_letter_code
_entity_poly.pdbx_strand_id
1 'polypeptide(L)'
;MNYIFGADDIKRMIEHWLATPPNGYVGVSYGRNPKELLNHPMDDDTADTLLQWMREDMPILKQLSDNDLSVAHEEVNFETKQFYIQIGEILIPIKTETSNEVIGV
;
A
#
# COMPACT_ATOMS: atom_id res chain seq x y z
N MET A 1 -22.11 19.78 -0.50
CA MET A 1 -21.00 19.56 0.44
C MET A 1 -19.78 19.24 -0.41
N ASN A 2 -18.85 20.18 -0.58
CA ASN A 2 -17.59 19.87 -1.28
C ASN A 2 -16.62 19.35 -0.23
N TYR A 3 -16.35 18.05 -0.27
CA TYR A 3 -15.26 17.47 0.52
C TYR A 3 -13.96 17.77 -0.21
N ILE A 4 -13.09 18.53 0.43
CA ILE A 4 -11.71 18.68 -0.02
C ILE A 4 -10.96 17.50 0.61
N PHE A 5 -10.56 16.53 -0.20
CA PHE A 5 -9.70 15.44 0.26
C PHE A 5 -8.29 15.97 0.47
N GLY A 6 -7.77 15.82 1.68
CA GLY A 6 -6.39 16.13 2.02
C GLY A 6 -5.46 14.91 1.86
N ALA A 7 -4.16 15.15 1.99
CA ALA A 7 -3.16 14.08 1.98
C ALA A 7 -3.39 13.04 3.09
N ASP A 8 -3.82 13.49 4.27
CA ASP A 8 -4.18 12.62 5.40
C ASP A 8 -5.36 11.69 5.08
N ASP A 9 -6.35 12.16 4.31
CA ASP A 9 -7.49 11.32 3.92
C ASP A 9 -7.03 10.22 2.97
N ILE A 10 -6.19 10.56 1.99
CA ILE A 10 -5.61 9.59 1.04
C ILE A 10 -4.76 8.56 1.81
N LYS A 11 -3.93 9.01 2.75
CA LYS A 11 -3.15 8.13 3.61
C LYS A 11 -4.04 7.14 4.35
N ARG A 12 -5.11 7.62 5.00
CA ARG A 12 -6.05 6.77 5.75
C ARG A 12 -6.78 5.78 4.83
N MET A 13 -7.10 6.17 3.60
CA MET A 13 -7.70 5.26 2.62
C MET A 13 -6.74 4.12 2.24
N ILE A 14 -5.46 4.43 2.02
CA ILE A 14 -4.45 3.42 1.69
C ILE A 14 -4.19 2.49 2.87
N GLU A 15 -4.05 3.04 4.08
CA GLU A 15 -3.89 2.24 5.31
C GLU A 15 -5.08 1.30 5.51
N HIS A 16 -6.31 1.80 5.29
CA HIS A 16 -7.52 0.99 5.33
C HIS A 16 -7.52 -0.12 4.27
N TRP A 17 -7.14 0.21 3.03
CA TRP A 17 -7.07 -0.77 1.94
C TRP A 17 -6.04 -1.87 2.23
N LEU A 18 -4.84 -1.52 2.69
CA LEU A 18 -3.79 -2.47 3.09
C LEU A 18 -4.23 -3.38 4.25
N ALA A 19 -5.11 -2.91 5.13
CA ALA A 19 -5.66 -3.67 6.25
C ALA A 19 -6.93 -4.47 5.89
N THR A 20 -7.54 -4.21 4.73
CA THR A 20 -8.80 -4.86 4.32
C THR A 20 -8.48 -6.22 3.67
N PRO A 21 -8.97 -7.34 4.23
CA PRO A 21 -8.75 -8.65 3.63
C PRO A 21 -9.50 -8.81 2.30
N PRO A 22 -9.04 -9.72 1.43
CA PRO A 22 -9.75 -10.04 0.20
C PRO A 22 -11.18 -10.51 0.48
N ASN A 23 -12.13 -10.05 -0.32
CA ASN A 23 -13.57 -10.31 -0.13
C ASN A 23 -14.14 -9.82 1.21
N GLY A 24 -13.51 -8.82 1.85
CA GLY A 24 -13.97 -8.25 3.12
C GLY A 24 -15.36 -7.59 3.04
N TYR A 25 -15.83 -7.30 1.82
CA TYR A 25 -17.15 -6.74 1.56
C TYR A 25 -17.90 -7.62 0.55
N VAL A 26 -19.14 -8.00 0.89
CA VAL A 26 -19.96 -8.88 0.05
C VAL A 26 -20.36 -8.18 -1.23
N GLY A 27 -20.12 -8.82 -2.38
CA GLY A 27 -20.57 -8.35 -3.69
C GLY A 27 -19.70 -7.25 -4.32
N VAL A 28 -18.53 -6.94 -3.75
CA VAL A 28 -17.57 -6.00 -4.32
C VAL A 28 -16.18 -6.61 -4.38
N SER A 29 -15.38 -6.20 -5.37
CA SER A 29 -13.99 -6.64 -5.53
C SER A 29 -12.99 -5.87 -4.67
N TYR A 30 -13.48 -4.99 -3.77
CA TYR A 30 -12.66 -4.13 -2.92
C TYR A 30 -12.00 -4.92 -1.79
N GLY A 31 -10.71 -4.65 -1.59
CA GLY A 31 -9.88 -5.45 -0.71
C GLY A 31 -9.29 -6.58 -1.55
N ARG A 32 -8.01 -6.43 -1.89
CA ARG A 32 -7.18 -7.48 -2.48
C ARG A 32 -6.22 -8.00 -1.42
N ASN A 33 -5.36 -8.94 -1.79
CA ASN A 33 -4.31 -9.42 -0.90
C ASN A 33 -2.92 -8.94 -1.35
N PRO A 34 -2.51 -7.68 -1.05
CA PRO A 34 -1.18 -7.18 -1.37
C PRO A 34 -0.06 -8.07 -0.81
N LYS A 35 -0.31 -8.78 0.30
CA LYS A 35 0.67 -9.68 0.92
C LYS A 35 1.09 -10.81 -0.01
N GLU A 36 0.25 -11.23 -0.95
CA GLU A 36 0.63 -12.23 -1.96
C GLU A 36 1.76 -11.73 -2.86
N LEU A 37 1.73 -10.45 -3.24
CA LEU A 37 2.79 -9.82 -4.04
C LEU A 37 4.08 -9.62 -3.23
N LEU A 38 3.96 -9.36 -1.93
CA LEU A 38 5.10 -9.10 -1.04
C LEU A 38 5.84 -10.37 -0.59
N ASN A 39 5.19 -11.53 -0.64
CA ASN A 39 5.81 -12.81 -0.31
C ASN A 39 6.72 -13.34 -1.43
N HIS A 40 6.80 -12.65 -2.56
CA HIS A 40 7.73 -12.91 -3.64
C HIS A 40 8.75 -11.76 -3.73
N PRO A 41 9.95 -12.01 -4.30
CA PRO A 41 10.88 -10.92 -4.60
C PRO A 41 10.16 -9.88 -5.46
N MET A 42 10.02 -8.67 -4.93
CA MET A 42 9.33 -7.60 -5.64
C MET A 42 10.23 -7.07 -6.75
N ASP A 43 9.76 -7.20 -7.98
CA ASP A 43 10.31 -6.56 -9.18
C ASP A 43 9.40 -5.42 -9.65
N ASP A 44 9.80 -4.75 -10.73
CA ASP A 44 9.06 -3.63 -11.31
C ASP A 44 7.63 -4.04 -11.71
N ASP A 45 7.46 -5.24 -12.29
CA ASP A 45 6.14 -5.77 -12.68
C ASP A 45 5.21 -5.98 -11.47
N THR A 46 5.77 -6.45 -10.35
CA THR A 46 5.04 -6.66 -9.10
C THR A 46 4.63 -5.33 -8.47
N ALA A 47 5.51 -4.32 -8.52
CA ALA A 47 5.22 -2.96 -8.05
C ALA A 47 4.10 -2.29 -8.87
N ASP A 48 4.17 -2.42 -10.20
CA ASP A 48 3.15 -1.91 -11.12
C ASP A 48 1.79 -2.58 -10.91
N THR A 49 1.80 -3.90 -10.67
CA THR A 49 0.58 -4.66 -10.35
C THR A 49 -0.08 -4.16 -9.06
N LEU A 50 0.72 -3.93 -8.01
CA LEU A 50 0.22 -3.38 -6.74
C LEU A 50 -0.40 -2.00 -6.95
N LEU A 51 0.30 -1.12 -7.68
CA LEU A 51 -0.14 0.23 -8.02
C LEU A 51 -1.42 0.24 -8.87
N GLN A 52 -1.57 -0.71 -9.79
CA GLN A 52 -2.77 -0.92 -10.58
C GLN A 52 -3.95 -1.32 -9.67
N TRP A 53 -3.75 -2.30 -8.79
CA TRP A 53 -4.77 -2.76 -7.85
C TRP A 53 -5.29 -1.62 -6.96
N MET A 54 -4.36 -0.81 -6.44
CA MET A 54 -4.71 0.37 -5.65
C MET A 54 -5.55 1.37 -6.44
N ARG A 55 -5.22 1.64 -7.71
CA ARG A 55 -5.98 2.55 -8.58
C ARG A 55 -7.36 2.00 -8.95
N GLU A 56 -7.50 0.69 -9.07
CA GLU A 56 -8.79 0.04 -9.34
C GLU A 56 -9.73 0.14 -8.14
N ASP A 57 -9.23 -0.15 -6.94
CA ASP A 57 -10.02 -0.16 -5.70
C ASP A 57 -10.22 1.24 -5.10
N MET A 58 -9.28 2.17 -5.30
CA MET A 58 -9.34 3.56 -4.85
C MET A 58 -9.23 4.52 -6.04
N PRO A 59 -10.35 4.81 -6.74
CA PRO A 59 -10.33 5.62 -7.98
C PRO A 59 -9.75 7.03 -7.82
N ILE A 60 -9.70 7.58 -6.61
CA ILE A 60 -9.06 8.88 -6.34
C ILE A 60 -7.56 8.88 -6.66
N LEU A 61 -6.91 7.71 -6.56
CA LEU A 61 -5.49 7.55 -6.89
C LEU A 61 -5.22 7.61 -8.40
N LYS A 62 -6.23 7.44 -9.26
CA LYS A 62 -6.08 7.57 -10.72
C LYS A 62 -5.72 8.99 -11.17
N GLN A 63 -5.90 9.98 -10.30
CA GLN A 63 -5.56 11.37 -10.57
C GLN A 63 -4.10 11.69 -10.23
N LEU A 64 -3.42 10.80 -9.48
CA LEU A 64 -2.02 10.95 -9.14
C LEU A 64 -1.16 10.44 -10.28
N SER A 65 -0.13 11.21 -10.64
CA SER A 65 0.88 10.77 -11.61
C SER A 65 1.84 9.76 -10.99
N ASP A 66 2.64 9.08 -11.81
CA ASP A 66 3.64 8.13 -11.31
C ASP A 66 4.79 8.83 -10.55
N ASN A 67 4.93 10.16 -10.71
CA ASN A 67 5.82 10.97 -9.87
C ASN A 67 5.23 11.22 -8.47
N ASP A 68 3.91 11.20 -8.34
CA ASP A 68 3.20 11.51 -7.10
C ASP A 68 2.83 10.24 -6.32
N LEU A 69 2.72 9.09 -6.98
CA LEU A 69 2.38 7.80 -6.37
C LEU A 69 3.29 6.69 -6.90
N SER A 70 4.14 6.15 -6.06
CA SER A 70 5.09 5.09 -6.39
C SER A 70 5.25 4.07 -5.26
N VAL A 71 5.97 2.98 -5.53
CA VAL A 71 6.41 2.04 -4.49
C VAL A 71 7.89 2.27 -4.25
N ALA A 72 8.24 2.64 -3.01
CA ALA A 72 9.61 2.84 -2.59
C ALA A 72 10.08 1.65 -1.73
N HIS A 73 11.38 1.49 -1.59
CA HIS A 73 11.95 0.52 -0.67
C HIS A 73 13.18 1.08 0.03
N GLU A 74 13.46 0.56 1.23
CA GLU A 74 14.74 0.75 1.92
C GLU A 74 15.35 -0.61 2.26
N GLU A 75 16.68 -0.70 2.21
CA GLU A 75 17.42 -1.86 2.67
C GLU A 75 17.62 -1.74 4.18
N VAL A 76 16.89 -2.56 4.96
CA VAL A 76 17.02 -2.59 6.42
C VAL A 76 18.29 -3.34 6.82
N ASN A 77 18.61 -4.41 6.08
CA ASN A 77 19.85 -5.17 6.16
C ASN A 77 20.08 -5.92 4.84
N PHE A 78 21.14 -6.71 4.74
CA PHE A 78 21.50 -7.40 3.48
C PHE A 78 20.47 -8.44 2.99
N GLU A 79 19.56 -8.89 3.87
CA GLU A 79 18.52 -9.89 3.56
C GLU A 79 17.10 -9.31 3.58
N THR A 80 16.93 -8.09 4.09
CA THR A 80 15.61 -7.51 4.39
C THR A 80 15.43 -6.17 3.70
N LYS A 81 14.38 -6.08 2.88
CA LYS A 81 13.89 -4.83 2.31
C LYS A 81 12.54 -4.49 2.93
N GLN A 82 12.36 -3.22 3.31
CA GLN A 82 11.08 -2.69 3.73
C GLN A 82 10.49 -1.87 2.58
N PHE A 83 9.25 -2.17 2.21
CA PHE A 83 8.54 -1.50 1.13
C PHE A 83 7.56 -0.46 1.66
N TYR A 84 7.35 0.60 0.87
CA TYR A 84 6.47 1.72 1.19
C TYR A 84 5.62 2.10 -0.02
N ILE A 85 4.38 2.50 0.23
CA ILE A 85 3.65 3.33 -0.73
C ILE A 85 4.10 4.77 -0.50
N GLN A 86 4.68 5.39 -1.53
CA GLN A 86 5.11 6.78 -1.49
C GLN A 86 4.05 7.66 -2.15
N ILE A 87 3.64 8.73 -1.46
CA ILE A 87 2.81 9.80 -2.00
C ILE A 87 3.48 11.15 -1.77
N GLY A 88 4.12 11.72 -2.79
CA GLY A 88 4.99 12.88 -2.63
C GLY A 88 6.07 12.60 -1.58
N GLU A 89 6.00 13.30 -0.44
CA GLU A 89 6.92 13.12 0.71
C GLU A 89 6.41 12.12 1.77
N ILE A 90 5.17 11.64 1.65
CA ILE A 90 4.56 10.72 2.62
C ILE A 90 4.97 9.29 2.27
N LEU A 91 5.56 8.58 3.23
CA LEU A 91 5.85 7.15 3.12
C LEU A 91 4.90 6.36 4.02
N ILE A 92 4.12 5.45 3.42
CA ILE A 92 3.21 4.57 4.14
C ILE A 92 3.82 3.16 4.13
N PRO A 93 4.25 2.62 5.29
CA PRO A 93 4.90 1.32 5.33
C PRO A 93 3.91 0.22 4.97
N ILE A 94 4.33 -0.67 4.08
CA ILE A 94 3.58 -1.87 3.76
C ILE A 94 3.96 -2.94 4.78
N LYS A 95 3.02 -3.28 5.67
CA LYS A 95 3.25 -4.28 6.71
C LYS A 95 3.26 -5.68 6.11
N THR A 96 4.46 -6.21 5.87
CA THR A 96 4.67 -7.65 5.79
C THR A 96 4.69 -8.17 7.22
N GLU A 97 3.78 -9.06 7.62
CA GLU A 97 3.77 -9.58 8.99
C GLU A 97 5.04 -10.40 9.27
N THR A 98 6.09 -9.73 9.73
CA THR A 98 7.23 -10.31 10.46
C THR A 98 7.96 -9.27 11.32
N SER A 99 7.27 -8.24 11.80
CA SER A 99 7.73 -7.51 12.98
C SER A 99 7.06 -8.14 14.20
N ASN A 100 7.69 -9.19 14.75
CA ASN A 100 7.48 -9.51 16.15
C ASN A 100 7.96 -8.28 16.93
N GLU A 101 7.05 -7.36 17.26
CA GLU A 101 7.23 -6.50 18.41
C GLU A 101 7.27 -7.43 19.61
N VAL A 102 8.48 -7.82 20.02
CA VAL A 102 8.72 -8.36 21.35
C VAL A 102 8.46 -7.18 22.28
N ILE A 103 7.20 -7.03 22.70
CA ILE A 103 6.83 -6.13 23.78
C ILE A 103 7.51 -6.71 25.02
N GLY A 104 8.71 -6.21 25.31
CA GLY A 104 9.39 -6.48 26.56
C GLY A 104 8.52 -5.98 27.69
N VAL A 105 8.02 -6.93 28.50
CA VAL A 105 7.52 -6.67 29.85
C VAL A 105 8.50 -7.32 30.82
#